data_AF-A0AAV1LYT2-F1
#
_entry.id   AF-A0AAV1LYT2-F1
#
_cell.length_a   1.000
_cell.length_b   1.000
_cell.length_c   1.000
_cell.angle_alpha   90.00
_cell.angle_beta   90.00
_cell.angle_gamma   90.00
#
_symmetry.space_group_name_H-M   'P 1'
#
loop_
_entity.id
_entity.type
_entity.pdbx_description
1 polymer ?
#
loop_
_entity_poly.entity_id
_entity_poly.type
_entity_poly.pdbx_seq_one_letter_code
_entity_poly.pdbx_strand_id
1 'polypeptide(L)'
;MHEADRKSFHAYVTPEHLKLTHTFYQSCYRHDKKLRSLSKRTIKSTCKTREGDWYTVKEIRMYENVDTSFGNSIINYAVIIEIIHRQGRKGDAIVNGDDSIIFTDKSLDVEQAIRFRHVELDHRYEAADVQDVEFCRTKCVINNNGKPTMMMNPSRISQIFGMTYNRYVSNYQQYLVKVLAANALINKNTPCNNDWRDLHKSITFGKYFNPNTQFRHLNRALTRVVFTILFTTMSK
;
A
#
# COMPACT_ATOMS: atom_id res chain seq x y z
N MET A 1 -13.97 -1.50 12.43
CA MET A 1 -12.61 -1.44 11.84
C MET A 1 -12.47 -0.12 11.09
N HIS A 2 -11.27 0.47 11.04
CA HIS A 2 -11.03 1.70 10.28
C HIS A 2 -9.86 1.53 9.32
N GLU A 3 -10.03 1.99 8.07
CA GLU A 3 -8.95 2.20 7.11
C GLU A 3 -8.26 3.55 7.38
N ALA A 4 -6.94 3.59 7.29
CA ALA A 4 -6.20 4.84 7.32
C ALA A 4 -5.10 4.86 6.26
N ASP A 5 -5.32 5.68 5.22
CA ASP A 5 -4.36 6.04 4.19
C ASP A 5 -3.98 7.51 4.35
N ARG A 6 -2.68 7.81 4.44
CA ARG A 6 -2.18 9.16 4.69
C ARG A 6 -1.46 9.67 3.46
N LYS A 7 -2.12 10.56 2.72
CA LYS A 7 -1.48 11.26 1.61
C LYS A 7 -0.27 12.03 2.12
N SER A 8 0.87 11.83 1.48
CA SER A 8 2.12 12.53 1.80
C SER A 8 2.57 12.35 3.26
N PHE A 9 2.35 11.18 3.88
CA PHE A 9 2.75 10.88 5.26
C PHE A 9 4.14 11.41 5.66
N HIS A 10 5.10 11.22 4.76
CA HIS A 10 6.49 11.62 4.90
C HIS A 10 6.68 13.12 5.15
N ALA A 11 5.80 13.98 4.63
CA ALA A 11 5.81 15.41 4.85
C ALA A 11 5.40 15.81 6.27
N TYR A 12 4.65 14.95 6.97
CA TYR A 12 4.19 15.18 8.35
C TYR A 12 5.09 14.51 9.41
N VAL A 13 6.13 13.79 8.99
CA VAL A 13 7.09 13.17 9.91
C VAL A 13 8.02 14.22 10.49
N THR A 14 7.79 14.62 11.74
CA THR A 14 8.64 15.57 12.47
C THR A 14 9.96 14.95 12.96
N PRO A 15 10.96 15.76 13.37
CA PRO A 15 12.18 15.25 14.01
C PRO A 15 11.94 14.39 15.25
N GLU A 16 10.87 14.64 15.99
CA GLU A 16 10.50 13.89 17.19
C GLU A 16 10.05 12.47 16.81
N HIS A 17 9.29 12.34 15.73
CA HIS A 17 8.96 11.03 15.15
C HIS A 17 10.23 10.30 14.68
N LEU A 18 11.18 10.99 14.04
CA LEU A 18 12.46 10.39 13.66
C LEU A 18 13.24 9.93 14.91
N LYS A 19 13.36 10.78 15.93
CA LYS A 19 14.04 10.44 17.19
C LYS A 19 13.37 9.25 17.89
N LEU A 20 12.05 9.12 17.85
CA LEU A 20 11.34 7.95 18.35
C LEU A 20 11.82 6.67 17.64
N THR A 21 11.87 6.68 16.30
CA THR A 21 12.38 5.53 15.54
C THR A 21 13.85 5.24 15.87
N HIS A 22 14.68 6.27 16.06
CA HIS A 22 16.07 6.10 16.44
C HIS A 22 16.23 5.45 17.82
N THR A 23 15.41 5.84 18.80
CA THR A 23 15.38 5.22 20.12
C THR A 23 15.01 3.74 20.02
N PHE A 24 13.99 3.42 19.22
CA PHE A 24 13.60 2.03 18.95
C PHE A 24 14.75 1.23 18.31
N TYR A 25 15.41 1.76 17.27
CA TYR A 25 16.56 1.06 16.68
C TYR A 25 17.69 0.89 17.69
N GLN A 26 17.96 1.89 18.53
CA GLN A 26 19.00 1.79 19.53
C GLN A 26 18.71 0.70 20.58
N SER A 27 17.46 0.47 20.97
CA SER A 27 17.14 -0.64 21.88
C SER A 27 17.32 -2.01 21.20
N CYS A 28 16.98 -2.14 19.92
CA CYS A 28 17.17 -3.39 19.16
C CYS A 28 18.65 -3.73 18.93
N TYR A 29 19.52 -2.73 18.77
CA TYR A 29 20.93 -2.89 18.42
C TYR A 29 21.89 -2.53 19.56
N ARG A 30 21.50 -2.80 20.81
CA ARG A 30 22.36 -2.64 22.02
C ARG A 30 23.06 -1.27 22.09
N HIS A 31 22.34 -0.21 21.71
CA HIS A 31 22.82 1.16 21.66
C HIS A 31 24.08 1.39 20.81
N ASP A 32 24.20 0.69 19.68
CA ASP A 32 25.34 0.81 18.76
C ASP A 32 25.64 2.28 18.36
N LYS A 33 26.92 2.67 18.49
CA LYS A 33 27.39 4.04 18.25
C LYS A 33 27.34 4.42 16.78
N LYS A 34 27.62 3.47 15.87
CA LYS A 34 27.62 3.71 14.41
C LYS A 34 26.19 3.97 13.94
N LEU A 35 25.25 3.13 14.34
CA LEU A 35 23.82 3.30 14.09
C LEU A 35 23.32 4.64 14.62
N ARG A 36 23.70 5.03 15.86
CA ARG A 36 23.34 6.33 16.43
C ARG A 36 23.83 7.49 15.57
N SER A 37 25.07 7.41 15.10
CA SER A 37 25.65 8.42 14.21
C SER A 37 24.91 8.51 12.88
N LEU A 38 24.61 7.36 12.26
CA LEU A 38 23.85 7.30 11.01
C LEU A 38 22.43 7.84 11.17
N SER A 39 21.72 7.43 12.22
CA SER A 39 20.39 7.93 12.56
C SER A 39 20.36 9.45 12.76
N LYS A 40 21.37 10.06 13.41
CA LYS A 40 21.41 11.53 13.54
C LYS A 40 21.47 12.26 12.19
N ARG A 41 22.04 11.64 11.15
CA ARG A 41 22.14 12.21 9.80
C ARG A 41 20.80 12.23 9.05
N THR A 42 19.79 11.47 9.50
CA THR A 42 18.46 11.46 8.87
C THR A 42 17.58 12.63 9.32
N ILE A 43 17.95 13.33 10.40
CA ILE A 43 17.18 14.47 10.94
C ILE A 43 17.33 15.72 10.06
N LYS A 44 18.53 15.91 9.50
CA LYS A 44 18.88 17.01 8.61
C LYS A 44 19.70 16.45 7.48
N SER A 45 19.17 16.53 6.27
CA SER A 45 19.80 15.93 5.11
C SER A 45 19.98 16.99 4.02
N THR A 46 21.16 16.99 3.42
CA THR A 46 21.49 17.87 2.30
C THR A 46 21.29 17.09 1.00
N CYS A 47 20.47 17.63 0.11
CA CYS A 47 20.13 17.03 -1.17
C CYS A 47 20.71 17.84 -2.31
N LYS A 48 20.85 17.17 -3.46
CA LYS A 48 21.22 17.78 -4.73
C LYS A 48 20.15 17.41 -5.76
N THR A 49 19.64 18.40 -6.49
CA THR A 49 18.72 18.15 -7.62
C THR A 49 19.45 17.44 -8.76
N ARG A 50 18.71 16.96 -9.75
CA ARG A 50 19.30 16.34 -10.94
C ARG A 50 20.11 17.36 -11.77
N GLU A 51 19.70 18.61 -11.73
CA GLU A 51 20.29 19.76 -12.40
C GLU A 51 21.51 20.30 -11.64
N GLY A 52 21.63 19.93 -10.36
CA GLY A 52 22.82 20.13 -9.55
C GLY A 52 22.69 21.14 -8.42
N ASP A 53 21.51 21.71 -8.22
CA ASP A 53 21.21 22.64 -7.15
C ASP A 53 21.21 21.95 -5.79
N TRP A 54 21.83 22.59 -4.80
CA TRP A 54 21.88 22.08 -3.44
C TRP A 54 20.77 22.69 -2.58
N TYR A 55 20.09 21.84 -1.83
CA TYR A 55 19.12 22.29 -0.83
C TYR A 55 19.25 21.46 0.44
N THR A 56 18.93 22.07 1.57
CA THR A 56 18.88 21.36 2.85
C THR A 56 17.43 21.13 3.23
N VAL A 57 17.09 19.85 3.38
CA VAL A 57 15.81 19.45 3.90
C VAL A 57 15.95 19.28 5.40
N LYS A 58 15.15 20.04 6.14
CA LYS A 58 14.98 19.88 7.57
C LYS A 58 13.61 19.25 7.81
N GLU A 59 13.54 18.41 8.84
CA GLU A 59 12.26 18.11 9.52
C GLU A 59 11.25 17.25 8.75
N ILE A 60 11.67 16.52 7.70
CA ILE A 60 10.81 15.53 7.02
C ILE A 60 11.53 14.19 6.78
N ARG A 61 10.75 13.12 6.61
CA ARG A 61 11.24 11.80 6.20
C ARG A 61 11.58 11.83 4.71
N MET A 62 12.79 11.41 4.33
CA MET A 62 13.15 11.19 2.92
C MET A 62 12.63 9.83 2.44
N TYR A 63 11.95 9.82 1.29
CA TYR A 63 11.30 8.63 0.72
C TYR A 63 12.28 7.50 0.36
N GLU A 64 13.53 7.84 0.06
CA GLU A 64 14.55 6.89 -0.40
C GLU A 64 15.50 6.41 0.71
N ASN A 65 15.22 6.78 1.96
CA ASN A 65 16.01 6.24 3.07
C ASN A 65 15.73 4.75 3.25
N VAL A 66 16.77 3.99 3.61
CA VAL A 66 16.67 2.53 3.86
C VAL A 66 15.61 2.20 4.91
N ASP A 67 15.40 3.10 5.87
CA ASP A 67 14.45 2.90 6.97
C ASP A 67 13.06 3.49 6.69
N THR A 68 12.75 3.93 5.46
CA THR A 68 11.49 4.63 5.15
C THR A 68 10.28 3.77 5.47
N SER A 69 10.18 2.57 4.91
CA SER A 69 9.02 1.69 5.12
C SER A 69 8.87 1.32 6.60
N PHE A 70 9.94 0.79 7.20
CA PHE A 70 9.91 0.33 8.59
C PHE A 70 9.72 1.46 9.60
N GLY A 71 10.44 2.57 9.42
CA GLY A 71 10.33 3.75 10.26
C GLY A 71 8.96 4.40 10.17
N ASN A 72 8.35 4.43 8.98
CA ASN A 72 6.96 4.90 8.83
C ASN A 72 5.99 3.96 9.54
N SER A 73 6.15 2.64 9.43
CA SER A 73 5.32 1.68 10.18
C SER A 73 5.40 1.91 11.69
N ILE A 74 6.59 2.11 12.26
CA ILE A 74 6.77 2.38 13.70
C ILE A 74 6.04 3.67 14.10
N ILE A 75 6.23 4.75 13.34
CA ILE A 75 5.59 6.04 13.64
C ILE A 75 4.08 5.91 13.52
N ASN A 76 3.59 5.30 12.44
CA ASN A 76 2.17 5.14 12.18
C ASN A 76 1.50 4.34 13.31
N TYR A 77 2.08 3.19 13.67
CA TYR A 77 1.60 2.36 14.77
C TYR A 77 1.60 3.12 16.11
N ALA A 78 2.70 3.78 16.46
CA ALA A 78 2.79 4.54 17.71
C ALA A 78 1.72 5.65 17.80
N VAL A 79 1.44 6.33 16.68
CA VAL A 79 0.39 7.35 16.61
C VAL A 79 -1.01 6.72 16.76
N ILE A 80 -1.28 5.59 16.10
CA ILE A 80 -2.57 4.90 16.19
C ILE A 80 -2.84 4.41 17.61
N ILE A 81 -1.87 3.74 18.24
CA ILE A 81 -2.03 3.23 19.61
C ILE A 81 -2.27 4.38 20.60
N GLU A 82 -1.56 5.50 20.45
CA GLU A 82 -1.79 6.68 21.29
C GLU A 82 -3.21 7.25 21.11
N ILE A 83 -3.74 7.27 19.88
CA ILE A 83 -5.14 7.68 19.61
C ILE A 83 -6.11 6.74 20.32
N ILE A 84 -5.95 5.42 20.16
CA ILE A 84 -6.79 4.40 20.81
C ILE A 84 -6.78 4.59 22.34
N HIS A 85 -5.60 4.75 22.93
CA HIS A 85 -5.43 4.93 24.37
C HIS A 85 -6.11 6.20 24.89
N ARG A 86 -5.93 7.33 24.20
CA ARG A 86 -6.54 8.62 24.62
C ARG A 86 -8.05 8.61 24.59
N GLN A 87 -8.64 7.83 23.70
CA GLN A 87 -10.09 7.65 23.61
C GLN A 87 -10.62 6.59 24.61
N GLY A 88 -9.76 6.03 25.45
CA GLY A 88 -10.13 4.98 26.40
C GLY A 88 -10.67 3.73 25.70
N ARG A 89 -10.16 3.42 24.50
CA ARG A 89 -10.57 2.26 23.71
C ARG A 89 -9.59 1.11 23.87
N LYS A 90 -10.06 -0.09 23.55
CA LYS A 90 -9.18 -1.27 23.38
C LYS A 90 -9.07 -1.54 21.89
N GLY A 91 -7.85 -1.77 21.43
CA GLY A 91 -7.62 -2.00 20.02
C GLY A 91 -6.17 -2.27 19.69
N ASP A 92 -5.95 -2.56 18.42
CA ASP A 92 -4.66 -2.82 17.82
C ASP A 92 -4.70 -2.39 16.34
N ALA A 93 -3.57 -2.43 15.64
CA ALA A 93 -3.49 -2.08 14.24
C ALA A 93 -2.50 -2.93 13.45
N ILE A 94 -2.85 -3.20 12.19
CA ILE A 94 -1.90 -3.69 11.18
C ILE A 94 -1.40 -2.47 10.42
N VAL A 95 -0.08 -2.34 10.27
CA VAL A 95 0.56 -1.21 9.61
C VAL A 95 1.53 -1.67 8.52
N ASN A 96 1.55 -0.95 7.39
CA ASN A 96 2.59 -1.08 6.37
C ASN A 96 2.94 0.30 5.82
N GLY A 97 3.99 0.90 6.38
CA GLY A 97 4.32 2.30 6.13
C GLY A 97 3.22 3.22 6.66
N ASP A 98 2.66 4.00 5.76
CA ASP A 98 1.57 4.95 6.00
C ASP A 98 0.16 4.35 5.88
N ASP A 99 0.05 3.14 5.32
CA ASP A 99 -1.20 2.39 5.20
C ASP A 99 -1.46 1.55 6.45
N SER A 100 -2.70 1.49 6.92
CA SER A 100 -3.06 0.76 8.14
C SER A 100 -4.53 0.35 8.24
N ILE A 101 -4.76 -0.77 8.94
CA ILE A 101 -6.07 -1.19 9.42
C ILE A 101 -6.09 -1.09 10.94
N ILE A 102 -7.08 -0.39 11.48
CA ILE A 102 -7.27 -0.21 12.92
C ILE A 102 -8.44 -1.08 13.38
N PHE A 103 -8.18 -1.89 14.41
CA PHE A 103 -9.15 -2.75 15.08
C PHE A 103 -9.44 -2.18 16.45
N THR A 104 -10.70 -1.91 16.74
CA THR A 104 -11.12 -1.38 18.05
C THR A 104 -12.41 -2.04 18.49
N ASP A 105 -12.64 -2.05 19.80
CA ASP A 105 -13.88 -2.52 20.41
C ASP A 105 -15.08 -1.60 20.12
N LYS A 106 -14.82 -0.31 19.86
CA LYS A 106 -15.80 0.71 19.50
C LYS A 106 -15.25 1.65 18.45
N SER A 107 -16.14 2.34 17.73
CA SER A 107 -15.75 3.39 16.80
C SER A 107 -14.86 4.45 17.47
N LEU A 108 -13.86 4.90 16.72
CA LEU A 108 -12.98 6.00 17.11
C LEU A 108 -13.61 7.35 16.74
N ASP A 109 -13.47 8.34 17.63
CA ASP A 109 -13.76 9.73 17.30
C ASP A 109 -12.68 10.26 16.35
N VAL A 110 -13.02 10.31 15.07
CA VAL A 110 -12.10 10.69 13.99
C VAL A 110 -11.71 12.18 14.09
N GLU A 111 -12.61 13.07 14.51
CA GLU A 111 -12.28 14.49 14.65
C GLU A 111 -11.23 14.70 15.75
N GLN A 112 -11.40 14.00 16.88
CA GLN A 112 -10.41 14.05 17.95
C GLN A 112 -9.06 13.48 17.50
N ALA A 113 -9.07 12.42 16.69
CA ALA A 113 -7.86 11.81 16.14
C ALA A 113 -7.13 12.75 15.14
N ILE A 114 -7.86 13.44 14.26
CA ILE A 114 -7.30 14.42 13.32
C ILE A 114 -6.62 15.57 14.07
N ARG A 115 -7.30 16.14 15.07
CA ARG A 115 -6.79 17.25 15.90
C ARG A 115 -5.51 16.89 16.63
N PHE A 116 -5.31 15.62 16.94
CA PHE A 116 -4.21 15.20 17.79
C PHE A 116 -2.85 15.27 17.09
N ARG A 117 -2.74 14.95 15.78
CA ARG A 117 -1.43 14.87 15.10
C ARG A 117 -1.42 15.10 13.58
N HIS A 118 -2.38 15.81 13.00
CA HIS A 118 -2.53 15.87 11.52
C HIS A 118 -2.60 14.47 10.91
N VAL A 119 -3.22 13.55 11.64
CA VAL A 119 -3.56 12.25 11.10
C VAL A 119 -4.74 12.51 10.20
N GLU A 120 -4.51 12.59 8.90
CA GLU A 120 -5.58 12.40 7.93
C GLU A 120 -6.02 10.94 8.03
N LEU A 121 -6.84 10.63 9.04
CA LEU A 121 -7.71 9.47 8.96
C LEU A 121 -8.70 9.83 7.87
N ASP A 122 -8.47 9.35 6.65
CA ASP A 122 -9.48 9.50 5.61
C ASP A 122 -10.75 8.83 6.15
N HIS A 123 -11.85 9.60 6.26
CA HIS A 123 -13.13 9.20 6.89
C HIS A 123 -13.77 7.96 6.25
N ARG A 124 -13.13 7.35 5.26
CA ARG A 124 -13.83 6.64 4.21
C ARG A 124 -14.42 5.33 4.68
N TYR A 125 -13.88 4.63 5.68
CA TYR A 125 -14.38 3.29 5.99
C TYR A 125 -14.27 2.97 7.47
N GLU A 126 -15.22 3.46 8.28
CA GLU A 126 -15.67 2.61 9.39
C GLU A 126 -16.40 1.42 8.77
N ALA A 127 -15.80 0.25 8.90
CA ALA A 127 -16.34 -1.00 8.38
C ALA A 127 -16.65 -1.96 9.53
N ALA A 128 -17.83 -2.57 9.46
CA ALA A 128 -18.17 -3.70 10.32
C ALA A 128 -17.45 -4.97 9.87
N ASP A 129 -17.25 -5.13 8.55
CA ASP A 129 -16.69 -6.33 7.94
C ASP A 129 -15.30 -6.10 7.33
N VAL A 130 -14.42 -7.10 7.47
CA VAL A 130 -13.06 -7.08 6.91
C VAL A 130 -13.02 -6.98 5.38
N GLN A 131 -14.11 -7.33 4.70
CA GLN A 131 -14.21 -7.31 3.24
C GLN A 131 -14.38 -5.89 2.69
N ASP A 132 -14.85 -4.96 3.53
CA ASP A 132 -15.10 -3.58 3.12
C ASP A 132 -13.84 -2.71 3.20
N VAL A 133 -12.85 -3.12 4.00
CA VAL A 133 -11.59 -2.41 4.22
C VAL A 133 -10.56 -2.73 3.14
N GLU A 134 -9.88 -1.70 2.62
CA GLU A 134 -8.69 -1.86 1.78
C GLU A 134 -7.41 -1.76 2.61
N PHE A 135 -6.41 -2.58 2.30
CA PHE A 135 -5.06 -2.49 2.86
C PHE A 135 -4.04 -2.86 1.81
N CYS A 136 -3.03 -2.03 1.64
CA CYS A 136 -2.00 -2.15 0.61
C CYS A 136 -2.59 -2.32 -0.79
N ARG A 137 -3.70 -1.61 -1.08
CA ARG A 137 -4.48 -1.71 -2.33
C ARG A 137 -5.11 -3.07 -2.59
N THR A 138 -5.28 -3.87 -1.54
CA THR A 138 -5.94 -5.17 -1.57
C THR A 138 -7.12 -5.20 -0.64
N LYS A 139 -8.17 -5.95 -1.01
CA LYS A 139 -9.30 -6.27 -0.14
C LYS A 139 -9.34 -7.75 0.16
N CYS A 140 -9.86 -8.09 1.34
CA CYS A 140 -10.22 -9.46 1.66
C CYS A 140 -11.49 -9.83 0.88
N VAL A 141 -11.46 -10.90 0.10
CA VAL A 141 -12.61 -11.41 -0.65
C VAL A 141 -12.77 -12.90 -0.38
N ILE A 142 -14.00 -13.41 -0.45
CA ILE A 142 -14.29 -14.83 -0.32
C ILE A 142 -14.24 -15.48 -1.70
N ASN A 143 -13.39 -16.49 -1.88
CA ASN A 143 -13.30 -17.21 -3.14
C ASN A 143 -14.44 -18.24 -3.30
N ASN A 144 -14.51 -18.88 -4.48
CA ASN A 144 -15.55 -19.87 -4.80
C ASN A 144 -15.58 -21.09 -3.85
N ASN A 145 -14.51 -21.33 -3.07
CA ASN A 145 -14.45 -22.39 -2.08
C ASN A 145 -14.84 -21.91 -0.67
N GLY A 146 -15.38 -20.70 -0.53
CA GLY A 146 -15.73 -20.11 0.75
C GLY A 146 -14.53 -19.66 1.60
N LYS A 147 -13.31 -19.64 1.04
CA LYS A 147 -12.09 -19.27 1.77
C LYS A 147 -11.71 -17.81 1.52
N PRO A 148 -11.25 -17.06 2.55
CA PRO A 148 -10.75 -15.71 2.36
C PRO A 148 -9.46 -15.71 1.53
N THR A 149 -9.32 -14.72 0.66
CA THR A 149 -8.13 -14.43 -0.13
C THR A 149 -8.01 -12.92 -0.31
N MET A 150 -6.81 -12.43 -0.59
CA MET A 150 -6.60 -11.02 -0.93
C MET A 150 -6.79 -10.80 -2.43
N MET A 151 -7.38 -9.68 -2.83
CA MET A 151 -7.54 -9.29 -4.23
C MET A 151 -7.30 -7.79 -4.42
N MET A 152 -6.57 -7.42 -5.47
CA MET A 152 -6.49 -6.02 -5.93
C MET A 152 -7.65 -5.71 -6.88
N ASN A 153 -8.09 -4.45 -6.92
CA ASN A 153 -9.09 -4.01 -7.89
C ASN A 153 -8.61 -4.28 -9.34
N PRO A 154 -9.28 -5.16 -10.11
CA PRO A 154 -8.79 -5.54 -11.43
C PRO A 154 -8.75 -4.40 -12.45
N SER A 155 -9.66 -3.44 -12.35
CA SER A 155 -9.67 -2.24 -13.21
C SER A 155 -8.40 -1.42 -13.00
N ARG A 156 -7.94 -1.31 -11.75
CA ARG A 156 -6.70 -0.60 -11.41
C ARG A 156 -5.46 -1.33 -11.92
N ILE A 157 -5.41 -2.66 -11.79
CA ILE A 157 -4.31 -3.47 -12.36
C ILE A 157 -4.25 -3.28 -13.88
N SER A 158 -5.41 -3.27 -14.54
CA SER A 158 -5.51 -3.07 -15.99
C SER A 158 -4.98 -1.70 -16.43
N GLN A 159 -5.23 -0.65 -15.65
CA GLN A 159 -4.74 0.71 -15.95
C GLN A 159 -3.22 0.83 -15.88
N ILE A 160 -2.56 0.04 -15.01
CA ILE A 160 -1.11 0.12 -14.80
C ILE A 160 -0.32 -0.96 -15.54
N PHE A 161 -1.00 -1.94 -16.14
CA PHE A 161 -0.33 -3.05 -16.79
C PHE A 161 0.50 -2.58 -17.99
N GLY A 162 1.76 -3.02 -18.04
CA GLY A 162 2.72 -2.63 -19.07
C GLY A 162 3.36 -1.26 -18.86
N MET A 163 2.97 -0.49 -17.84
CA MET A 163 3.63 0.76 -17.47
C MET A 163 5.00 0.48 -16.84
N THR A 164 6.05 1.11 -17.36
CA THR A 164 7.41 1.01 -16.84
C THR A 164 8.08 2.37 -16.85
N TYR A 165 8.83 2.69 -15.79
CA TYR A 165 9.67 3.89 -15.74
C TYR A 165 10.93 3.73 -16.59
N ASN A 166 11.33 2.49 -16.88
CA ASN A 166 12.49 2.21 -17.71
C ASN A 166 12.13 2.42 -19.18
N ARG A 167 12.66 3.50 -19.78
CA ARG A 167 12.46 3.82 -21.20
C ARG A 167 13.14 2.84 -22.15
N TYR A 168 14.09 2.04 -21.65
CA TYR A 168 14.94 1.15 -22.45
C TYR A 168 14.81 -0.30 -21.98
N VAL A 169 13.58 -0.80 -21.89
CA VAL A 169 13.38 -2.25 -21.69
C VAL A 169 13.81 -2.96 -22.97
N SER A 170 15.00 -3.55 -22.94
CA SER A 170 15.64 -4.22 -24.08
C SER A 170 14.77 -5.30 -24.73
N ASN A 171 13.86 -5.91 -23.95
CA ASN A 171 12.84 -6.81 -24.46
C ASN A 171 11.51 -6.58 -23.74
N TYR A 172 10.71 -5.64 -24.25
CA TYR A 172 9.42 -5.28 -23.66
C TYR A 172 8.44 -6.45 -23.58
N GLN A 173 8.46 -7.36 -24.57
CA GLN A 173 7.61 -8.56 -24.55
C GLN A 173 7.98 -9.48 -23.37
N GLN A 174 9.27 -9.72 -23.11
CA GLN A 174 9.70 -10.48 -21.93
C GLN A 174 9.31 -9.79 -20.62
N TYR A 175 9.37 -8.46 -20.56
CA TYR A 175 8.88 -7.71 -19.41
C TYR A 175 7.37 -7.94 -19.20
N LEU A 176 6.55 -7.84 -20.24
CA LEU A 176 5.11 -8.10 -20.16
C LEU A 176 4.82 -9.54 -19.70
N VAL A 177 5.53 -10.53 -20.21
CA VAL A 177 5.40 -11.94 -19.78
C VAL A 177 5.69 -12.10 -18.27
N LYS A 178 6.73 -11.43 -17.75
CA LYS A 178 7.05 -11.45 -16.31
C LYS A 178 5.95 -10.78 -15.47
N VAL A 179 5.44 -9.63 -15.92
CA VAL A 179 4.34 -8.93 -15.24
C VAL A 179 3.07 -9.79 -15.25
N LEU A 180 2.76 -10.47 -16.34
CA LEU A 180 1.63 -11.40 -16.43
C LEU A 180 1.77 -12.59 -15.50
N ALA A 181 2.94 -13.22 -15.46
CA ALA A 181 3.19 -14.34 -14.58
C ALA A 181 3.02 -13.93 -13.10
N ALA A 182 3.53 -12.76 -12.71
CA ALA A 182 3.32 -12.23 -11.36
C ALA A 182 1.83 -11.98 -11.07
N ASN A 183 1.10 -11.34 -11.98
CA ASN A 183 -0.33 -11.08 -11.80
C ASN A 183 -1.16 -12.38 -11.73
N ALA A 184 -0.85 -13.38 -12.56
CA ALA A 184 -1.52 -14.68 -12.52
C ALA A 184 -1.27 -15.42 -11.19
N LEU A 185 -0.07 -15.31 -10.61
CA LEU A 185 0.24 -15.90 -9.31
C LEU A 185 -0.49 -15.19 -8.17
N ILE A 186 -0.48 -13.85 -8.14
CA ILE A 186 -1.19 -13.04 -7.14
C ILE A 186 -2.70 -13.33 -7.19
N ASN A 187 -3.24 -13.49 -8.38
CA ASN A 187 -4.67 -13.72 -8.60
C ASN A 187 -5.03 -15.20 -8.75
N LYS A 188 -4.14 -16.14 -8.39
CA LYS A 188 -4.36 -17.58 -8.65
C LYS A 188 -5.70 -18.10 -8.09
N ASN A 189 -6.12 -17.54 -6.97
CA ASN A 189 -7.32 -17.93 -6.22
C ASN A 189 -8.56 -17.08 -6.54
N THR A 190 -8.50 -16.20 -7.54
CA THR A 190 -9.60 -15.33 -7.95
C THR A 190 -10.05 -15.66 -9.38
N PRO A 191 -11.31 -15.34 -9.75
CA PRO A 191 -11.80 -15.61 -11.11
C PRO A 191 -10.98 -14.95 -12.22
N CYS A 192 -10.31 -13.82 -11.94
CA CYS A 192 -9.50 -13.12 -12.93
C CYS A 192 -8.18 -13.85 -13.29
N ASN A 193 -7.81 -14.94 -12.59
CA ASN A 193 -6.68 -15.79 -12.98
C ASN A 193 -6.80 -16.26 -14.44
N ASN A 194 -8.00 -16.65 -14.88
CA ASN A 194 -8.22 -17.16 -16.23
C ASN A 194 -7.94 -16.07 -17.28
N ASP A 195 -8.39 -14.84 -17.02
CA ASP A 195 -8.14 -13.68 -17.89
C ASP A 195 -6.63 -13.42 -18.04
N TRP A 196 -5.88 -13.48 -16.92
CA TRP A 196 -4.43 -13.32 -16.93
C TRP A 196 -3.71 -14.45 -17.67
N ARG A 197 -4.18 -15.70 -17.52
CA ARG A 197 -3.61 -16.86 -18.24
C ARG A 197 -3.84 -16.78 -19.73
N ASP A 198 -5.01 -16.32 -20.15
CA ASP A 198 -5.34 -16.19 -21.58
C ASP A 198 -4.55 -15.04 -22.23
N LEU A 199 -4.38 -13.92 -21.50
CA LEU A 199 -3.49 -12.83 -21.91
C LEU A 199 -2.02 -13.27 -21.96
N HIS A 200 -1.58 -14.11 -21.02
CA HIS A 200 -0.24 -14.67 -21.06
C HIS A 200 -0.02 -15.52 -22.32
N LYS A 201 -0.96 -16.43 -22.64
CA LYS A 201 -0.89 -17.24 -23.86
C LYS A 201 -0.87 -16.37 -25.13
N SER A 202 -1.70 -15.31 -25.20
CA SER A 202 -1.76 -14.46 -26.39
C SER A 202 -0.42 -13.78 -26.66
N ILE A 203 0.26 -13.29 -25.61
CA ILE A 203 1.56 -12.61 -25.70
C ILE A 203 2.72 -13.58 -25.94
N THR A 204 2.70 -14.76 -25.30
CA THR A 204 3.77 -15.77 -25.47
C THR A 204 3.73 -16.40 -26.87
N PHE A 205 2.55 -16.66 -27.42
CA PHE A 205 2.38 -17.38 -28.70
C PHE A 205 2.13 -16.46 -29.91
N GLY A 206 2.45 -15.17 -29.80
CA GLY A 206 2.62 -14.29 -30.97
C GLY A 206 1.34 -13.85 -31.68
N LYS A 207 0.15 -13.93 -31.05
CA LYS A 207 -1.02 -13.22 -31.59
C LYS A 207 -0.81 -11.73 -31.35
N TYR A 208 -0.73 -10.93 -32.43
CA TYR A 208 -0.52 -9.47 -32.42
C TYR A 208 -1.07 -8.81 -31.15
N PHE A 209 -0.16 -8.39 -30.27
CA PHE A 209 -0.50 -7.66 -29.06
C PHE A 209 -0.76 -6.20 -29.46
N ASN A 210 -2.03 -5.85 -29.68
CA ASN A 210 -2.45 -4.46 -29.68
C ASN A 210 -2.96 -4.14 -28.27
N PRO A 211 -2.20 -3.34 -27.48
CA PRO A 211 -2.57 -3.00 -26.12
C PRO A 211 -4.00 -2.43 -26.06
N ASN A 212 -4.34 -1.52 -26.96
CA ASN A 212 -5.61 -0.79 -26.95
C ASN A 212 -6.83 -1.68 -27.19
N THR A 213 -6.69 -2.80 -27.91
CA THR A 213 -7.81 -3.69 -28.26
C THR A 213 -8.00 -4.79 -27.22
N GLN A 214 -6.92 -5.41 -26.73
CA GLN A 214 -7.03 -6.50 -25.75
C GLN A 214 -7.37 -6.01 -24.33
N PHE A 215 -6.96 -4.80 -23.95
CA PHE A 215 -7.41 -4.21 -22.67
C PHE A 215 -8.90 -3.90 -22.62
N ARG A 216 -9.55 -3.63 -23.77
CA ARG A 216 -11.02 -3.52 -23.81
C ARG A 216 -11.69 -4.87 -23.55
N HIS A 217 -11.09 -5.97 -23.99
CA HIS A 217 -11.58 -7.32 -23.68
C HIS A 217 -11.33 -7.70 -22.21
N LEU A 218 -10.15 -7.37 -21.67
CA LEU A 218 -9.85 -7.56 -20.24
C LEU A 218 -10.80 -6.73 -19.37
N ASN A 219 -10.99 -5.43 -19.68
CA ASN A 219 -11.95 -4.60 -18.97
C ASN A 219 -13.38 -5.13 -19.08
N ARG A 220 -13.82 -5.67 -20.24
CA ARG A 220 -15.14 -6.30 -20.37
C ARG A 220 -15.27 -7.62 -19.59
N ALA A 221 -14.24 -8.45 -19.57
CA ALA A 221 -14.22 -9.69 -18.77
C ALA A 221 -14.20 -9.38 -17.27
N LEU A 222 -13.38 -8.43 -16.84
CA LEU A 222 -13.30 -7.95 -15.46
C LEU A 222 -14.57 -7.25 -15.01
N THR A 223 -15.23 -6.47 -15.88
CA THR A 223 -16.55 -5.87 -15.58
C THR A 223 -17.59 -6.98 -15.36
N ARG A 224 -17.58 -8.05 -16.16
CA ARG A 224 -18.46 -9.21 -15.95
C ARG A 224 -18.19 -9.93 -14.63
N VAL A 225 -16.92 -10.07 -14.23
CA VAL A 225 -16.54 -10.68 -12.93
C VAL A 225 -16.99 -9.79 -11.75
N VAL A 226 -16.80 -8.47 -11.85
CA VAL A 226 -17.27 -7.52 -10.83
C VAL A 226 -18.80 -7.56 -10.69
N PHE A 227 -19.54 -7.63 -11.80
CA PHE A 227 -20.99 -7.80 -11.77
C PHE A 227 -21.42 -9.15 -11.18
N THR A 228 -20.74 -10.25 -11.53
CA THR A 228 -21.09 -11.56 -10.96
C THR A 228 -20.82 -11.63 -9.46
N ILE A 229 -19.71 -11.07 -8.96
CA ILE A 229 -19.37 -11.07 -7.53
C ILE A 229 -20.30 -10.14 -6.73
N LEU A 230 -20.67 -8.97 -7.25
CA LEU A 230 -21.58 -8.03 -6.58
C LEU A 230 -23.02 -8.58 -6.50
N PHE A 231 -23.49 -9.33 -7.50
CA PHE A 231 -24.87 -9.86 -7.48
C PHE A 231 -25.03 -11.09 -6.57
N THR A 232 -23.99 -11.90 -6.35
CA THR A 232 -24.05 -13.00 -5.38
C THR A 232 -23.95 -12.54 -3.93
N THR A 233 -23.34 -11.39 -3.64
CA THR A 233 -23.27 -10.84 -2.27
C THR A 233 -24.49 -9.97 -1.91
N MET A 234 -25.23 -9.43 -2.87
CA MET A 234 -26.48 -8.67 -2.60
C MET A 234 -27.75 -9.54 -2.53
N SER A 235 -27.66 -10.86 -2.78
CA SER A 235 -28.80 -11.79 -2.73
C SER A 235 -28.83 -12.67 -1.47
N LYS A 236 -28.20 -12.24 -0.38
CA LYS A 236 -28.26 -12.89 0.94
C LYS A 236 -28.51 -11.87 2.03
#